data_AF-A0A969ZVR7-F1
#
_entry.id   AF-A0A969ZVR7-F1
#
_cell.length_a   1.000
_cell.length_b   1.000
_cell.length_c   1.000
_cell.angle_alpha   90.00
_cell.angle_beta   90.00
_cell.angle_gamma   90.00
#
_symmetry.space_group_name_H-M   'P 1'
#
loop_
_entity.id
_entity.type
_entity.pdbx_description
1 polymer ?
#
loop_
_entity_poly.entity_id
_entity_poly.type
_entity_poly.pdbx_seq_one_letter_code
_entity_poly.pdbx_strand_id
1 'polypeptide(L)'
;MNIEEARSELESLNLVFSEIEESPSISFANMKANKVTRLLLPNGKKIFNNTIKSDQKIWIYYLTQNVIDDSKAMEREKKKFKKTLFKKNLNRLNF
;
A
#
# COMPACT_ATOMS: atom_id res chain seq x y z
N MET A 1 -12.84 -2.39 -2.21
CA MET A 1 -12.33 -3.62 -2.80
C MET A 1 -11.33 -4.27 -1.86
N ASN A 2 -11.70 -5.43 -1.35
CA ASN A 2 -10.77 -6.35 -0.69
C ASN A 2 -10.11 -7.28 -1.74
N ILE A 3 -9.12 -8.08 -1.33
CA ILE A 3 -8.39 -8.95 -2.25
C ILE A 3 -9.24 -10.09 -2.81
N GLU A 4 -10.16 -10.64 -2.04
CA GLU A 4 -11.06 -11.73 -2.48
C GLU A 4 -12.03 -11.24 -3.58
N GLU A 5 -12.58 -10.04 -3.41
CA GLU A 5 -13.40 -9.35 -4.42
C GLU A 5 -12.59 -9.16 -5.71
N ALA A 6 -11.35 -8.69 -5.58
CA ALA A 6 -10.48 -8.48 -6.75
C ALA A 6 -10.10 -9.79 -7.45
N ARG A 7 -9.85 -10.88 -6.71
CA ARG A 7 -9.63 -12.22 -7.28
C ARG A 7 -10.85 -12.65 -8.09
N SER A 8 -12.03 -12.61 -7.47
CA SER A 8 -13.27 -13.04 -8.12
C SER A 8 -13.57 -12.24 -9.40
N GLU A 9 -13.34 -10.92 -9.38
CA GLU A 9 -13.51 -10.10 -10.58
C GLU A 9 -12.52 -10.49 -11.69
N LEU A 10 -11.24 -10.68 -11.36
CA LEU A 10 -10.22 -11.02 -12.35
C LEU A 10 -10.39 -12.44 -12.92
N GLU A 11 -10.78 -13.40 -12.08
CA GLU A 11 -11.15 -14.76 -12.51
C GLU A 11 -12.36 -14.73 -13.44
N SER A 12 -13.37 -13.92 -13.15
CA SER A 12 -14.57 -13.79 -14.02
C SER A 12 -14.24 -13.23 -15.40
N LEU A 13 -13.13 -12.51 -15.52
CA LEU A 13 -12.60 -11.96 -16.77
C LEU A 13 -11.58 -12.89 -17.46
N ASN A 14 -11.38 -14.11 -16.94
CA ASN A 14 -10.35 -15.08 -17.37
C ASN A 14 -8.92 -14.51 -17.32
N LEU A 15 -8.65 -13.56 -16.43
CA LEU A 15 -7.34 -12.92 -16.34
C LEU A 15 -6.43 -13.69 -15.38
N VAL A 16 -5.17 -13.85 -15.80
CA VAL A 16 -4.12 -14.40 -14.92
C VAL A 16 -3.63 -13.29 -14.00
N PHE A 17 -3.52 -13.54 -12.70
CA PHE A 17 -2.99 -12.56 -11.78
C PHE A 17 -1.95 -13.13 -10.81
N SER A 18 -1.26 -12.24 -10.13
CA SER A 18 -0.39 -12.57 -9.00
C SER A 18 -0.58 -11.54 -7.91
N GLU A 19 -0.60 -12.01 -6.68
CA GLU A 19 -0.76 -11.18 -5.51
C GLU A 19 0.60 -10.77 -4.98
N ILE A 20 0.73 -9.49 -4.69
CA ILE A 20 1.98 -8.90 -4.22
C ILE A 20 1.68 -8.15 -2.92
N GLU A 21 2.34 -8.57 -1.86
CA GLU A 21 2.30 -7.85 -0.60
C GLU A 21 2.98 -6.48 -0.77
N GLU A 22 2.32 -5.44 -0.28
CA GLU A 22 2.87 -4.09 -0.26
C GLU A 22 4.07 -3.97 0.69
N SER A 23 5.01 -3.09 0.37
CA SER A 23 6.01 -2.68 1.35
C SER A 23 5.39 -1.72 2.38
N PRO A 24 5.79 -1.78 3.66
CA PRO A 24 5.33 -0.84 4.68
C PRO A 24 5.52 0.62 4.27
N SER A 25 4.49 1.43 4.53
CA SER A 25 4.50 2.87 4.27
C SER A 25 3.60 3.58 5.26
N ILE A 26 4.00 4.77 5.71
CA ILE A 26 3.21 5.59 6.64
C ILE A 26 1.78 5.84 6.13
N SER A 27 1.57 5.87 4.80
CA SER A 27 0.23 6.03 4.21
C SER A 27 -0.72 4.88 4.53
N PHE A 28 -0.21 3.71 4.92
CA PHE A 28 -0.99 2.51 5.21
C PHE A 28 -1.29 2.32 6.71
N ALA A 29 -0.74 3.15 7.60
CA ALA A 29 -0.89 3.00 9.05
C ALA A 29 -2.35 2.96 9.55
N ASN A 30 -3.26 3.63 8.83
CA ASN A 30 -4.69 3.70 9.14
C ASN A 30 -5.56 2.90 8.15
N MET A 31 -4.96 2.04 7.32
CA MET A 31 -5.68 1.18 6.40
C MET A 31 -6.05 -0.16 7.06
N LYS A 32 -6.88 -0.94 6.35
CA LYS A 32 -7.34 -2.27 6.75
C LYS A 32 -6.60 -3.36 6.00
N ALA A 33 -6.40 -4.50 6.64
CA ALA A 33 -5.81 -5.68 6.01
C ALA A 33 -6.72 -6.18 4.87
N ASN A 34 -6.13 -6.96 3.97
CA ASN A 34 -6.72 -7.50 2.75
C ASN A 34 -7.25 -6.44 1.77
N LYS A 35 -6.89 -5.16 1.98
CA LYS A 35 -7.29 -4.08 1.07
C LYS A 35 -6.35 -4.05 -0.14
N VAL A 36 -6.94 -4.00 -1.33
CA VAL A 36 -6.19 -3.74 -2.58
C VAL A 36 -5.82 -2.26 -2.67
N THR A 37 -4.58 -1.98 -3.01
CA THR A 37 -4.03 -0.62 -3.12
C THR A 37 -3.82 -0.17 -4.55
N ARG A 38 -3.39 -1.09 -5.43
CA ARG A 38 -3.17 -0.83 -6.86
C ARG A 38 -3.17 -2.12 -7.67
N LEU A 39 -3.55 -1.99 -8.94
CA LEU A 39 -3.41 -3.01 -9.96
C LEU A 39 -2.39 -2.52 -11.00
N LEU A 40 -1.39 -3.33 -11.29
CA LEU A 40 -0.34 -3.03 -12.26
C LEU A 40 -0.17 -4.19 -13.24
N LEU A 41 0.41 -3.89 -14.39
CA LEU A 41 1.00 -4.89 -15.26
C LEU A 41 2.38 -5.30 -14.72
N PRO A 42 2.93 -6.48 -15.09
CA PRO A 42 4.25 -6.93 -14.65
C PRO A 42 5.39 -5.99 -15.02
N ASN A 43 5.19 -5.11 -16.01
CA ASN A 43 6.13 -4.05 -16.38
C ASN A 43 5.96 -2.76 -15.56
N GLY A 44 5.20 -2.80 -14.46
CA GLY A 44 4.95 -1.68 -13.56
C GLY A 44 3.97 -0.62 -14.07
N LYS A 45 3.42 -0.78 -15.28
CA LYS A 45 2.45 0.18 -15.83
C LYS A 45 1.08 -0.01 -15.18
N LYS A 46 0.40 1.11 -14.93
CA LYS A 46 -1.00 1.09 -14.51
C LYS A 46 -1.87 0.55 -15.64
N ILE A 47 -2.94 -0.13 -15.25
CA ILE A 47 -3.99 -0.53 -16.16
C ILE A 47 -4.84 0.72 -16.44
N PHE A 48 -4.74 1.26 -17.65
CA PHE A 48 -5.57 2.36 -18.12
C PHE A 48 -6.51 1.85 -19.20
N ASN A 49 -7.78 2.26 -19.10
CA ASN A 49 -8.90 2.10 -20.03
C ASN A 49 -8.74 1.09 -21.19
N ASN A 50 -9.48 -0.01 -21.06
CA ASN A 50 -10.09 -0.82 -22.13
C ASN A 50 -9.28 -1.81 -22.96
N THR A 51 -8.00 -2.05 -22.69
CA THR A 51 -7.27 -3.11 -23.42
C THR A 51 -6.53 -4.05 -22.48
N ILE A 52 -7.28 -4.74 -21.62
CA ILE A 52 -6.77 -5.93 -20.96
C ILE A 52 -7.01 -7.10 -21.92
N LYS A 53 -5.93 -7.70 -22.42
CA LYS A 53 -6.04 -8.91 -23.26
C LYS A 53 -6.37 -10.11 -22.37
N SER A 54 -7.07 -11.09 -22.92
CA SER A 54 -7.57 -12.29 -22.22
C SER A 54 -6.49 -13.10 -21.50
N ASP A 55 -5.22 -13.01 -21.90
CA ASP A 55 -4.10 -13.73 -21.25
C ASP A 55 -3.11 -12.79 -20.53
N GLN A 56 -3.51 -11.54 -20.29
CA GLN A 56 -2.63 -10.54 -19.74
C GLN A 56 -2.46 -10.74 -18.23
N LYS A 57 -1.24 -11.06 -17.81
CA LYS A 57 -0.91 -11.16 -16.38
C LYS A 57 -1.07 -9.81 -15.69
N ILE A 58 -1.73 -9.80 -14.53
CA ILE A 58 -1.95 -8.61 -13.68
C ILE A 58 -1.31 -8.84 -12.30
N TRP A 59 -0.76 -7.79 -11.71
CA TRP A 59 -0.28 -7.77 -10.34
C TRP A 59 -1.25 -7.01 -9.44
N ILE A 60 -1.74 -7.69 -8.42
CA ILE A 60 -2.62 -7.15 -7.39
C ILE A 60 -1.77 -6.82 -6.17
N TYR A 61 -1.63 -5.54 -5.85
CA TYR A 61 -0.97 -5.13 -4.62
C TYR A 61 -1.99 -5.01 -3.50
N TYR A 62 -1.67 -5.58 -2.34
CA TYR A 62 -2.57 -5.61 -1.20
C TYR A 62 -1.82 -5.45 0.13
N LEU A 63 -2.60 -5.09 1.17
CA LEU A 63 -2.09 -4.92 2.52
C LEU A 63 -2.34 -6.17 3.36
N THR A 64 -1.31 -6.70 4.00
CA THR A 64 -1.45 -7.66 5.09
C THR A 64 -1.50 -6.95 6.44
N GLN A 65 -1.83 -7.70 7.51
CA GLN A 65 -1.79 -7.18 8.87
C GLN A 65 -0.36 -6.76 9.26
N ASN A 66 0.67 -7.53 8.87
CA ASN A 66 2.07 -7.22 9.13
C ASN A 66 2.49 -5.88 8.52
N VAL A 67 2.15 -5.66 7.25
CA VAL A 67 2.43 -4.39 6.56
C VAL A 67 1.81 -3.20 7.26
N ILE A 68 0.58 -3.34 7.77
CA ILE A 68 -0.12 -2.29 8.49
C ILE A 68 0.55 -2.00 9.84
N ASP A 69 0.96 -3.03 10.57
CA ASP A 69 1.57 -2.87 11.87
C ASP A 69 2.96 -2.23 11.78
N ASP A 70 3.77 -2.63 10.79
CA ASP A 70 5.03 -1.96 10.46
C ASP A 70 4.80 -0.52 10.04
N SER A 71 3.78 -0.26 9.22
CA SER A 71 3.40 1.10 8.81
C SER A 71 3.01 1.99 10.00
N LYS A 72 2.32 1.45 11.01
CA LYS A 72 2.02 2.15 12.26
C LYS A 72 3.27 2.42 13.08
N ALA A 73 4.22 1.49 13.12
CA ALA A 73 5.50 1.69 13.79
C ALA A 73 6.26 2.87 13.16
N MET A 74 6.37 2.90 11.83
CA MET A 74 6.98 4.01 11.08
C MET A 74 6.30 5.36 11.36
N GLU A 75 4.97 5.39 11.43
CA GLU A 75 4.23 6.63 11.75
C GLU A 75 4.53 7.12 13.17
N ARG A 76 4.58 6.20 14.15
CA ARG A 76 4.93 6.53 15.55
C ARG A 76 6.35 7.07 15.65
N GLU A 77 7.31 6.48 14.95
CA GLU A 77 8.70 6.96 14.91
C GLU A 77 8.79 8.35 14.31
N LYS A 78 8.12 8.60 13.17
CA LYS A 78 8.05 9.94 12.57
C LYS A 78 7.45 10.98 13.52
N LYS A 79 6.40 10.62 14.27
CA LYS A 79 5.79 11.49 15.28
C LYS A 79 6.76 11.78 16.44
N LYS A 80 7.48 10.77 16.94
CA LYS A 80 8.52 10.93 17.99
C LYS A 80 9.66 11.83 17.51
N PHE A 81 10.12 11.64 16.28
CA PHE A 81 11.18 12.46 15.68
C PHE A 81 10.77 13.93 15.58
N LYS A 82 9.58 14.22 15.05
CA LYS A 82 9.03 15.59 14.99
C LYS A 82 8.93 16.26 16.36
N LYS A 83 8.42 15.55 17.37
CA LYS A 83 8.32 16.07 18.74
C LYS A 83 9.71 16.40 19.31
N THR A 84 10.70 15.55 19.06
CA THR A 84 12.07 15.76 19.52
C THR A 84 12.71 16.96 18.85
N LEU A 85 12.52 17.10 17.53
CA LEU A 85 13.02 18.24 16.77
C LEU A 85 12.39 19.56 17.25
N PHE A 86 11.07 19.56 17.50
CA PHE A 86 10.37 20.73 18.03
C PHE A 86 10.89 21.14 19.41
N LYS A 87 11.07 20.18 20.34
CA LYS A 87 11.64 20.45 21.67
C LYS A 87 13.06 21.03 21.58
N LYS A 88 13.92 20.48 20.72
CA LYS A 88 15.28 20.99 20.52
C LYS A 88 15.28 22.43 20.00
N ASN A 89 14.39 22.75 19.06
CA ASN A 89 14.30 24.11 18.51
C ASN A 89 13.72 25.12 19.51
N LEU A 90 12.72 24.72 20.31
CA LEU A 90 12.17 25.57 21.37
C LEU A 90 13.22 25.92 22.43
N ASN A 91 14.02 24.93 22.85
CA ASN A 91 15.10 25.17 23.80
C ASN A 91 16.20 26.08 23.25
N ARG A 92 16.38 26.20 21.93
CA ARG A 92 17.37 27.10 21.31
C ARG A 92 16.88 28.55 21.18
N LEU A 93 15.59 28.79 21.29
CA LEU A 93 14.97 30.13 21.16
C LEU A 93 14.78 30.83 22.52
N ASN A 94 14.94 30.09 23.62
CA ASN A 94 14.77 30.59 24.99
C ASN A 94 16.11 30.93 25.69
N PHE A 95 17.19 31.03 24.92
CA PHE A 95 18.50 31.55 25.33
C PHE A 95 18.92 32.64 24.35
#